data_AF-A0AAV7GQF4-F1
#
_entry.id   AF-A0AAV7GQF4-F1
#
_cell.length_a   1.000
_cell.length_b   1.000
_cell.length_c   1.000
_cell.angle_alpha   90.00
_cell.angle_beta   90.00
_cell.angle_gamma   90.00
#
_symmetry.space_group_name_H-M   'P 1'
#
loop_
_entity.id
_entity.type
_entity.pdbx_description
1 polymer ?
#
loop_
_entity_poly.entity_id
_entity_poly.type
_entity_poly.pdbx_seq_one_letter_code
_entity_poly.pdbx_strand_id
1 'polypeptide(L)'
;MNSISNLECIRLEGCLERQTLPPFGQLPFLKYLLLCDMPKAKLLDNKFHGNGKGCLFPSLKVLEIEKLKVLEEWFDAAAAVEDLKSLQLLPNIPASLEELNLSDLKALQCLPSSESISSLKRLHLKRIPLLKSSLDLPPGLKYLFSNNVPQLQLLPNIPASLEELYLSDLKALQCLPSSLSLFPQKASLNKNSAPKIIA
;
A
#
# COMPACT_ATOMS: atom_id res chain seq x y z
N MET A 1 7.20 -34.29 3.23
CA MET A 1 6.64 -33.35 4.23
C MET A 1 7.21 -31.97 3.93
N ASN A 2 6.42 -31.06 3.37
CA ASN A 2 6.93 -29.73 2.99
C ASN A 2 7.03 -28.84 4.23
N SER A 3 8.26 -28.61 4.68
CA SER A 3 8.65 -27.96 5.94
C SER A 3 8.28 -26.45 6.04
N ILE A 4 7.63 -25.89 5.03
CA ILE A 4 7.35 -24.45 4.91
C ILE A 4 5.94 -24.05 5.38
N SER A 5 5.06 -25.00 5.69
CA SER A 5 3.65 -24.73 6.04
C SER A 5 3.46 -23.95 7.33
N ASN A 6 4.45 -23.96 8.24
CA ASN A 6 4.41 -23.27 9.55
C ASN A 6 5.12 -21.91 9.54
N LEU A 7 5.56 -21.42 8.37
CA LEU A 7 6.26 -20.15 8.28
C LEU A 7 5.31 -18.99 8.59
N GLU A 8 5.64 -18.22 9.64
CA GLU A 8 4.91 -17.01 10.01
C GLU A 8 5.53 -15.74 9.45
N CYS A 9 6.81 -15.78 9.07
CA CYS A 9 7.57 -14.63 8.61
C CYS A 9 8.41 -15.01 7.41
N ILE A 10 8.28 -14.24 6.34
CA ILE A 10 9.10 -14.36 5.14
C ILE A 10 9.67 -12.99 4.79
N ARG A 11 10.98 -12.94 4.59
CA ARG A 11 11.72 -11.77 4.13
C ARG A 11 12.52 -12.17 2.91
N LEU A 12 12.29 -11.49 1.79
CA LEU A 12 13.06 -11.67 0.57
C LEU A 12 13.65 -10.33 0.17
N GLU A 13 14.98 -10.32 0.05
CA GLU A 13 15.74 -9.11 -0.26
C GLU A 13 16.73 -9.43 -1.39
N GLY A 14 16.89 -8.51 -2.35
CA GLY A 14 17.92 -8.59 -3.38
C GLY A 14 17.80 -9.75 -4.36
N CYS A 15 16.58 -10.25 -4.58
CA CYS A 15 16.32 -11.36 -5.51
C CYS A 15 16.17 -10.85 -6.96
N LEU A 16 17.29 -10.51 -7.60
CA LEU A 16 17.34 -9.75 -8.86
C LEU A 16 16.88 -10.54 -10.10
N GLU A 17 17.12 -11.85 -10.15
CA GLU A 17 16.89 -12.69 -11.34
C GLU A 17 15.58 -13.49 -11.31
N ARG A 18 14.88 -13.53 -10.15
CA ARG A 18 13.68 -14.37 -10.01
C ARG A 18 12.44 -13.65 -10.53
N GLN A 19 11.87 -14.20 -11.60
CA GLN A 19 10.61 -13.71 -12.16
C GLN A 19 9.38 -14.22 -11.41
N THR A 20 9.44 -15.44 -10.86
CA THR A 20 8.28 -16.09 -10.23
C THR A 20 8.50 -16.20 -8.73
N LEU A 21 7.63 -15.55 -7.96
CA LEU A 21 7.56 -15.75 -6.52
C LEU A 21 6.93 -17.12 -6.19
N PRO A 22 7.40 -17.83 -5.15
CA PRO A 22 6.66 -18.96 -4.60
C PRO A 22 5.23 -18.57 -4.20
N PRO A 23 4.29 -19.53 -4.11
CA PRO A 23 2.89 -19.28 -3.76
C PRO A 23 2.69 -18.98 -2.27
N PHE A 24 3.27 -17.88 -1.78
CA PHE A 24 3.19 -17.46 -0.37
C PHE A 24 1.75 -17.26 0.10
N GLY A 25 0.84 -16.92 -0.81
CA GLY A 25 -0.59 -16.77 -0.52
C GLY A 25 -1.27 -18.05 -0.03
N GLN A 26 -0.64 -19.22 -0.20
CA GLN A 26 -1.14 -20.51 0.29
C GLN A 26 -0.64 -20.84 1.70
N LEU A 27 0.28 -20.05 2.26
CA LEU A 27 0.84 -20.32 3.58
C LEU A 27 -0.17 -19.94 4.67
N PRO A 28 -0.70 -20.91 5.43
CA PRO A 28 -1.83 -20.67 6.32
C PRO A 28 -1.48 -19.82 7.54
N PHE A 29 -0.21 -19.83 7.97
CA PHE A 29 0.25 -19.13 9.18
C PHE A 29 1.12 -17.91 8.89
N LEU A 30 1.33 -17.54 7.62
CA LEU A 30 2.17 -16.40 7.26
C LEU A 30 1.53 -15.09 7.77
N LYS A 31 2.19 -14.41 8.70
CA LYS A 31 1.76 -13.14 9.32
C LYS A 31 2.53 -11.94 8.80
N TYR A 32 3.78 -12.13 8.39
CA TYR A 32 4.67 -11.06 7.93
C TYR A 32 5.31 -11.42 6.59
N LEU A 33 5.19 -10.55 5.60
CA LEU A 33 5.83 -10.68 4.30
C LEU A 33 6.55 -9.38 3.94
N LEU A 34 7.87 -9.46 3.74
CA LEU A 34 8.69 -8.38 3.21
C LEU A 34 9.29 -8.79 1.86
N LEU A 35 9.11 -7.92 0.87
CA LEU A 35 9.66 -8.05 -0.48
C LEU A 35 10.44 -6.77 -0.81
N CYS A 36 11.77 -6.88 -0.85
CA CYS A 36 12.65 -5.74 -1.10
C CYS A 36 13.60 -6.02 -2.28
N ASP A 37 13.75 -5.03 -3.16
CA ASP A 37 14.72 -5.04 -4.26
C ASP A 37 14.63 -6.30 -5.14
N MET A 38 13.41 -6.57 -5.62
CA MET A 38 13.12 -7.68 -6.54
C MET A 38 12.57 -7.16 -7.87
N PRO A 39 13.42 -6.61 -8.75
CA PRO A 39 13.00 -5.88 -9.94
C PRO A 39 12.20 -6.74 -10.94
N LYS A 40 12.50 -8.03 -11.06
CA LYS A 40 11.85 -8.95 -12.01
C LYS A 40 10.66 -9.71 -11.41
N ALA A 41 10.42 -9.59 -10.11
CA ALA A 41 9.50 -10.48 -9.39
C ALA A 41 8.05 -10.13 -9.70
N LYS A 42 7.36 -10.94 -10.51
CA LYS A 42 5.92 -10.83 -10.78
C LYS A 42 5.15 -11.15 -9.51
N LEU A 43 4.83 -10.10 -8.76
CA LEU A 43 4.01 -10.20 -7.58
C LEU A 43 2.61 -10.63 -8.02
N LEU A 44 2.18 -11.81 -7.58
CA LEU A 44 0.79 -12.22 -7.66
C LEU A 44 0.23 -12.30 -9.09
N ASP A 45 0.89 -13.04 -9.98
CA ASP A 45 0.19 -13.56 -11.15
C ASP A 45 -1.16 -14.14 -10.67
N ASN A 46 -2.27 -13.77 -11.29
CA ASN A 46 -3.61 -14.31 -11.02
C ASN A 46 -3.66 -15.86 -11.09
N LYS A 47 -2.55 -16.54 -11.38
CA LYS A 47 -2.37 -17.99 -11.30
C LYS A 47 -2.21 -18.51 -9.87
N PHE A 48 -2.11 -17.65 -8.85
CA PHE A 48 -2.21 -18.08 -7.45
C PHE A 48 -3.65 -18.40 -7.02
N HIS A 49 -4.63 -18.43 -7.93
CA HIS A 49 -5.92 -19.05 -7.67
C HIS A 49 -5.70 -20.53 -7.31
N GLY A 50 -5.58 -20.80 -6.01
CA GLY A 50 -5.89 -22.11 -5.45
C GLY A 50 -7.29 -22.45 -5.93
N ASN A 51 -7.41 -23.63 -6.54
CA ASN A 51 -8.58 -24.20 -7.18
C ASN A 51 -9.89 -23.97 -6.37
N GLY A 52 -10.51 -22.80 -6.53
CA GLY A 52 -11.77 -22.40 -5.88
C GLY A 52 -11.70 -22.11 -4.36
N LYS A 53 -12.16 -20.91 -3.97
CA LYS A 53 -12.72 -20.54 -2.65
C LYS A 53 -11.81 -20.24 -1.44
N GLY A 54 -10.48 -20.28 -1.55
CA GLY A 54 -9.59 -19.89 -0.43
C GLY A 54 -9.16 -18.42 -0.47
N CYS A 55 -9.23 -17.70 0.65
CA CYS A 55 -8.57 -16.40 0.80
C CYS A 55 -7.05 -16.57 0.64
N LEU A 56 -6.44 -15.80 -0.25
CA LEU A 56 -4.98 -15.69 -0.30
C LEU A 56 -4.50 -15.03 0.98
N PHE A 57 -3.43 -15.55 1.57
CA PHE A 57 -2.81 -15.01 2.78
C PHE A 57 -3.78 -14.93 3.99
N PRO A 58 -4.33 -16.06 4.45
CA PRO A 58 -5.41 -16.08 5.46
C PRO A 58 -5.03 -15.47 6.83
N SER A 59 -3.72 -15.39 7.12
CA SER A 59 -3.20 -14.90 8.40
C SER A 59 -2.29 -13.66 8.27
N LEU A 60 -2.12 -13.10 7.08
CA LEU A 60 -1.13 -12.05 6.86
C LEU A 60 -1.60 -10.75 7.48
N LYS A 61 -0.75 -10.18 8.34
CA LYS A 61 -1.00 -8.96 9.10
C LYS A 61 -0.17 -7.80 8.63
N VAL A 62 1.06 -8.06 8.18
CA VAL A 62 2.01 -7.03 7.76
C VAL A 62 2.56 -7.38 6.39
N LEU A 63 2.46 -6.42 5.47
CA LEU A 63 3.00 -6.50 4.12
C LEU A 63 3.93 -5.30 3.89
N GLU A 64 5.19 -5.60 3.59
CA GLU A 64 6.20 -4.59 3.24
C GLU A 64 6.69 -4.82 1.82
N ILE A 65 6.63 -3.77 1.02
CA ILE A 65 7.05 -3.77 -0.37
C ILE A 65 8.00 -2.59 -0.58
N GLU A 66 9.24 -2.89 -0.96
CA GLU A 66 10.27 -1.90 -1.24
C GLU A 66 10.95 -2.17 -2.60
N LYS A 67 11.10 -1.14 -3.44
CA LYS A 67 11.88 -1.20 -4.70
C LYS A 67 11.46 -2.35 -5.64
N LEU A 68 10.18 -2.70 -5.70
CA LEU A 68 9.67 -3.69 -6.65
C LEU A 68 9.35 -3.03 -7.99
N LYS A 69 10.23 -3.21 -8.98
CA LYS A 69 10.01 -2.66 -10.33
C LYS A 69 8.91 -3.36 -11.12
N VAL A 70 8.56 -4.61 -10.82
CA VAL A 70 7.47 -5.29 -11.55
C VAL A 70 6.14 -4.56 -11.41
N LEU A 71 5.92 -3.93 -10.25
CA LEU A 71 4.74 -3.13 -10.03
C LEU A 71 4.67 -2.07 -11.14
N GLU A 72 5.82 -1.53 -11.56
CA GLU A 72 5.96 -0.58 -12.68
C GLU A 72 5.47 -1.12 -14.04
N GLU A 73 5.77 -2.37 -14.41
CA GLU A 73 5.34 -2.95 -15.70
C GLU A 73 3.83 -3.25 -15.77
N TRP A 74 3.17 -3.47 -14.63
CA TRP A 74 1.71 -3.63 -14.57
C TRP A 74 0.95 -2.33 -14.79
N PHE A 75 1.59 -1.18 -14.55
CA PHE A 75 0.93 0.12 -14.61
C PHE A 75 1.04 0.81 -15.98
N ASP A 76 1.98 0.40 -16.84
CA ASP A 76 2.13 0.94 -18.21
C ASP A 76 1.11 0.37 -19.23
N ALA A 77 0.58 -0.84 -19.00
CA ALA A 77 -0.41 -1.45 -19.90
C ALA A 77 -1.83 -0.85 -19.78
N ALA A 78 -2.05 0.01 -18.77
CA ALA A 78 -3.34 0.57 -18.37
C ALA A 78 -3.83 1.75 -19.24
N ALA A 79 -2.98 2.33 -20.08
CA ALA A 79 -3.27 3.58 -20.77
C ALA A 79 -4.26 3.44 -21.96
N ALA A 80 -4.80 2.25 -22.23
CA ALA A 80 -5.58 1.98 -23.45
C ALA A 80 -7.04 1.52 -23.24
N VAL A 81 -7.57 1.44 -22.01
CA VAL A 81 -8.96 0.97 -21.81
C VAL A 81 -9.70 1.89 -20.84
N GLU A 82 -10.79 2.48 -21.33
CA GLU A 82 -11.68 3.42 -20.63
C GLU A 82 -12.48 2.79 -19.47
N ASP A 83 -12.31 1.49 -19.18
CA ASP A 83 -12.85 0.82 -17.99
C ASP A 83 -11.88 0.92 -16.80
N LEU A 84 -11.89 2.10 -16.18
CA LEU A 84 -11.10 2.52 -15.02
C LEU A 84 -11.46 1.80 -13.69
N LYS A 85 -11.73 0.50 -13.71
CA LYS A 85 -11.97 -0.30 -12.48
C LYS A 85 -11.02 -1.49 -12.28
N SER A 86 -10.29 -1.91 -13.31
CA SER A 86 -9.46 -3.13 -13.27
C SER A 86 -7.97 -2.84 -13.28
N LEU A 87 -7.58 -1.61 -13.57
CA LEU A 87 -6.18 -1.23 -13.69
C LEU A 87 -5.69 -0.73 -12.33
N GLN A 88 -4.50 -1.20 -11.96
CA GLN A 88 -3.64 -0.54 -10.98
C GLN A 88 -3.88 -0.86 -9.49
N LEU A 89 -4.33 -2.06 -9.12
CA LEU A 89 -4.48 -2.50 -7.72
C LEU A 89 -3.35 -3.42 -7.28
N LEU A 90 -2.91 -3.33 -6.01
CA LEU A 90 -2.28 -4.47 -5.33
C LEU A 90 -3.33 -5.60 -5.32
N PRO A 91 -3.17 -6.69 -6.11
CA PRO A 91 -4.23 -7.66 -6.24
C PRO A 91 -4.35 -8.44 -4.94
N ASN A 92 -5.59 -8.58 -4.45
CA ASN A 92 -5.95 -9.43 -3.32
C ASN A 92 -5.16 -9.14 -2.03
N ILE A 93 -5.29 -7.92 -1.50
CA ILE A 93 -4.91 -7.66 -0.11
C ILE A 93 -5.81 -8.51 0.80
N PRO A 94 -5.24 -9.31 1.72
CA PRO A 94 -6.04 -10.12 2.62
C PRO A 94 -6.81 -9.25 3.60
N ALA A 95 -8.05 -9.66 3.90
CA ALA A 95 -8.89 -9.00 4.92
C ALA A 95 -8.30 -9.07 6.35
N SER A 96 -7.22 -9.81 6.55
CA SER A 96 -6.45 -9.84 7.80
C SER A 96 -5.34 -8.79 7.86
N LEU A 97 -5.07 -8.05 6.77
CA LEU A 97 -3.94 -7.12 6.71
C LEU A 97 -4.19 -5.93 7.63
N GLU A 98 -3.32 -5.74 8.62
CA GLU A 98 -3.40 -4.66 9.60
C GLU A 98 -2.39 -3.54 9.28
N GLU A 99 -1.30 -3.86 8.58
CA GLU A 99 -0.23 -2.92 8.24
C GLU A 99 0.29 -3.10 6.80
N LEU A 100 0.41 -1.98 6.09
CA LEU A 100 0.89 -1.92 4.71
C LEU A 100 1.97 -0.85 4.59
N ASN A 101 3.18 -1.29 4.22
CA ASN A 101 4.36 -0.44 4.08
C ASN A 101 4.83 -0.47 2.63
N LEU A 102 4.74 0.67 1.95
CA LEU A 102 5.11 0.81 0.54
C LEU A 102 6.21 1.87 0.41
N SER A 103 7.37 1.44 -0.11
CA SER A 103 8.55 2.30 -0.26
C SER A 103 9.19 2.19 -1.64
N ASP A 104 9.64 3.32 -2.20
CA ASP A 104 10.38 3.37 -3.48
C ASP A 104 9.65 2.73 -4.67
N LEU A 105 8.34 2.92 -4.75
CA LEU A 105 7.53 2.43 -5.85
C LEU A 105 7.32 3.53 -6.88
N LYS A 106 8.17 3.57 -7.90
CA LYS A 106 8.26 4.73 -8.80
C LYS A 106 7.05 4.85 -9.73
N ALA A 107 6.35 3.76 -10.01
CA ALA A 107 5.21 3.73 -10.93
C ALA A 107 3.85 3.51 -10.26
N LEU A 108 3.79 3.32 -8.94
CA LEU A 108 2.51 3.13 -8.26
C LEU A 108 1.69 4.42 -8.35
N GLN A 109 0.51 4.33 -8.98
CA GLN A 109 -0.37 5.47 -9.22
C GLN A 109 -1.58 5.53 -8.29
N CYS A 110 -2.06 4.39 -7.82
CA CYS A 110 -3.27 4.28 -7.00
C CYS A 110 -3.07 3.25 -5.88
N LEU A 111 -3.79 3.43 -4.77
CA LEU A 111 -3.93 2.39 -3.74
C LEU A 111 -5.26 1.64 -3.93
N PRO A 112 -5.40 0.44 -3.36
CA PRO A 112 -6.68 -0.24 -3.32
C PRO A 112 -7.78 0.56 -2.63
N SER A 113 -9.04 0.29 -3.03
CA SER A 113 -10.20 0.95 -2.43
C SER A 113 -10.23 0.71 -0.92
N SER A 114 -10.70 1.70 -0.16
CA SER A 114 -10.87 1.64 1.30
C SER A 114 -11.64 0.39 1.76
N GLU A 115 -12.64 -0.03 0.98
CA GLU A 115 -13.40 -1.27 1.20
C GLU A 115 -12.51 -2.52 1.18
N SER A 116 -11.56 -2.59 0.23
CA SER A 116 -10.64 -3.72 0.07
C SER A 116 -9.59 -3.79 1.19
N ILE A 117 -9.31 -2.67 1.84
CA ILE A 117 -8.32 -2.55 2.93
C ILE A 117 -8.95 -2.12 4.26
N SER A 118 -10.21 -2.47 4.47
CA SER A 118 -10.99 -2.04 5.65
C SER A 118 -10.42 -2.50 7.00
N SER A 119 -9.60 -3.58 7.01
CA SER A 119 -8.90 -4.08 8.18
C SER A 119 -7.64 -3.29 8.54
N LEU A 120 -7.16 -2.43 7.64
CA LEU A 120 -5.88 -1.77 7.76
C LEU A 120 -5.89 -0.71 8.87
N LYS A 121 -4.93 -0.82 9.78
CA LYS A 121 -4.72 0.11 10.90
C LYS A 121 -3.54 1.04 10.66
N ARG A 122 -2.55 0.60 9.89
CA ARG A 122 -1.29 1.32 9.64
C ARG A 122 -0.99 1.37 8.15
N LEU A 123 -0.76 2.57 7.63
CA LEU A 123 -0.37 2.80 6.25
C LEU A 123 0.89 3.67 6.21
N HIS A 124 1.99 3.12 5.68
CA HIS A 124 3.24 3.85 5.47
C HIS A 124 3.52 3.97 3.96
N LEU A 125 3.63 5.21 3.49
CA LEU A 125 3.94 5.55 2.11
C LEU A 125 5.23 6.36 2.07
N LYS A 126 6.22 5.88 1.33
CA LYS A 126 7.53 6.55 1.24
C LYS A 126 8.08 6.55 -0.17
N ARG A 127 8.44 7.73 -0.69
CA ARG A 127 9.07 7.87 -2.02
C ARG A 127 8.22 7.21 -3.12
N ILE A 128 6.96 7.63 -3.22
CA ILE A 128 5.99 7.14 -4.23
C ILE A 128 5.62 8.31 -5.15
N PRO A 129 6.45 8.61 -6.16
CA PRO A 129 6.38 9.86 -6.91
C PRO A 129 5.16 10.00 -7.81
N LEU A 130 4.47 8.92 -8.17
CA LEU A 130 3.33 8.94 -9.10
C LEU A 130 1.96 8.70 -8.43
N LEU A 131 1.91 8.57 -7.10
CA LEU A 131 0.65 8.29 -6.40
C LEU A 131 -0.31 9.49 -6.51
N LYS A 132 -1.50 9.25 -7.07
CA LYS A 132 -2.54 10.26 -7.29
C LYS A 132 -3.25 10.63 -5.98
N SER A 133 -3.83 11.82 -5.96
CA SER A 133 -4.53 12.41 -4.81
C SER A 133 -5.89 11.79 -4.48
N SER A 134 -6.45 10.95 -5.35
CA SER A 134 -7.73 10.26 -5.12
C SER A 134 -7.64 9.11 -4.12
N LEU A 135 -6.73 9.21 -3.15
CA LEU A 135 -6.57 8.22 -2.09
C LEU A 135 -7.83 8.24 -1.23
N ASP A 136 -8.43 7.08 -0.99
CA ASP A 136 -9.49 6.90 0.00
C ASP A 136 -8.94 6.07 1.17
N LEU A 137 -9.04 6.60 2.39
CA LEU A 137 -8.48 5.95 3.57
C LEU A 137 -9.52 5.03 4.22
N PRO A 138 -9.13 3.82 4.67
CA PRO A 138 -10.06 2.93 5.34
C PRO A 138 -10.56 3.56 6.66
N PRO A 139 -11.84 3.38 7.01
CA PRO A 139 -12.46 4.05 8.16
C PRO A 139 -11.89 3.60 9.52
N GLY A 140 -11.14 2.49 9.56
CA GLY A 140 -10.45 1.98 10.75
C GLY A 140 -8.97 2.34 10.84
N LEU A 141 -8.44 3.15 9.92
CA LEU A 141 -7.02 3.53 9.91
C LEU A 141 -6.66 4.33 11.15
N LYS A 142 -5.61 3.92 11.86
CA LYS A 142 -5.11 4.57 13.08
C LYS A 142 -3.83 5.35 12.86
N TYR A 143 -2.98 4.91 11.94
CA TYR A 143 -1.67 5.54 11.71
C TYR A 143 -1.47 5.75 10.22
N LEU A 144 -1.19 6.99 9.83
CA LEU A 144 -0.84 7.35 8.47
C LEU A 144 0.51 8.06 8.47
N PHE A 145 1.46 7.48 7.75
CA PHE A 145 2.75 8.08 7.48
C PHE A 145 2.92 8.26 5.98
N SER A 146 3.21 9.49 5.56
CA SER A 146 3.53 9.82 4.18
C SER A 146 4.78 10.67 4.12
N ASN A 147 5.80 10.19 3.42
CA ASN A 147 7.04 10.91 3.15
C ASN A 147 7.38 10.89 1.66
N ASN A 148 7.61 12.07 1.08
CA ASN A 148 8.03 12.22 -0.31
C ASN A 148 7.04 11.55 -1.31
N VAL A 149 5.79 11.99 -1.25
CA VAL A 149 4.70 11.66 -2.20
C VAL A 149 4.29 12.94 -2.93
N PRO A 150 5.12 13.41 -3.89
CA PRO A 150 5.03 14.77 -4.45
C PRO A 150 3.77 15.05 -5.25
N GLN A 151 3.05 14.06 -5.77
CA GLN A 151 1.81 14.26 -6.55
C GLN A 151 0.55 14.40 -5.67
N LEU A 152 0.69 14.24 -4.36
CA LEU A 152 -0.41 14.34 -3.42
C LEU A 152 -0.80 15.82 -3.21
N GLN A 153 -1.70 16.32 -4.06
CA GLN A 153 -2.15 17.72 -4.04
C GLN A 153 -3.21 17.99 -2.96
N LEU A 154 -4.05 17.00 -2.70
CA LEU A 154 -5.11 17.01 -1.70
C LEU A 154 -4.99 15.74 -0.87
N LEU A 155 -5.14 15.86 0.45
CA LEU A 155 -5.31 14.68 1.29
C LEU A 155 -6.77 14.24 1.28
N PRO A 156 -7.04 12.92 1.36
CA PRO A 156 -8.36 12.40 1.69
C PRO A 156 -8.93 13.00 2.97
N ASN A 157 -10.24 12.85 3.13
CA ASN A 157 -10.86 13.00 4.45
C ASN A 157 -10.19 12.05 5.44
N ILE A 158 -9.76 12.62 6.56
CA ILE A 158 -9.11 11.87 7.63
C ILE A 158 -10.17 11.06 8.38
N PRO A 159 -10.02 9.73 8.52
CA PRO A 159 -10.99 8.92 9.25
C PRO A 159 -10.96 9.25 10.75
N ALA A 160 -12.12 9.18 11.41
CA ALA A 160 -12.26 9.50 12.83
C ALA A 160 -11.45 8.58 13.76
N SER A 161 -11.06 7.40 13.27
CA SER A 161 -10.20 6.44 13.99
C SER A 161 -8.73 6.83 14.02
N LEU A 162 -8.30 7.82 13.24
CA LEU A 162 -6.89 8.14 13.09
C LEU A 162 -6.35 8.69 14.43
N GLU A 163 -5.21 8.14 14.86
CA GLU A 163 -4.52 8.44 16.12
C GLU A 163 -3.23 9.23 15.86
N GLU A 164 -2.50 8.89 14.79
CA GLU A 164 -1.27 9.58 14.42
C GLU A 164 -1.20 9.87 12.92
N LEU A 165 -0.80 11.09 12.60
CA LEU A 165 -0.59 11.58 11.23
C LEU A 165 0.81 12.16 11.08
N TYR A 166 1.61 11.59 10.19
CA TYR A 166 2.93 12.12 9.83
C TYR A 166 2.99 12.40 8.34
N LEU A 167 3.19 13.66 7.98
CA LEU A 167 3.29 14.11 6.60
C LEU A 167 4.57 14.93 6.40
N SER A 168 5.38 14.54 5.42
CA SER A 168 6.66 15.18 5.14
C SER A 168 7.00 15.15 3.65
N ASP A 169 7.67 16.20 3.18
CA ASP A 169 8.14 16.33 1.80
C ASP A 169 7.03 16.18 0.73
N LEU A 170 5.82 16.69 1.03
CA LEU A 170 4.67 16.71 0.12
C LEU A 170 4.61 18.04 -0.67
N LYS A 171 5.49 18.18 -1.66
CA LYS A 171 5.73 19.46 -2.35
C LYS A 171 4.51 20.05 -3.08
N ALA A 172 3.59 19.22 -3.58
CA ALA A 172 2.40 19.70 -4.29
C ALA A 172 1.16 19.85 -3.40
N LEU A 173 1.26 19.55 -2.09
CA LEU A 173 0.12 19.63 -1.20
C LEU A 173 -0.31 21.09 -1.04
N GLN A 174 -1.48 21.43 -1.59
CA GLN A 174 -1.99 22.81 -1.60
C GLN A 174 -2.85 23.10 -0.38
N CYS A 175 -3.61 22.09 0.05
CA CYS A 175 -4.60 22.24 1.11
C CYS A 175 -4.66 21.02 2.04
N LEU A 176 -4.95 21.29 3.31
CA LEU A 176 -5.33 20.27 4.28
C LEU A 176 -6.87 20.17 4.37
N PRO A 177 -7.42 18.95 4.50
CA PRO A 177 -8.86 18.74 4.60
C PRO A 177 -9.37 19.29 5.93
N SER A 178 -10.60 19.81 5.94
CA SER A 178 -11.23 20.37 7.14
C SER A 178 -11.38 19.34 8.26
N SER A 179 -11.49 18.04 7.94
CA SER A 179 -11.45 16.92 8.91
C SER A 179 -10.20 16.91 9.79
N LEU A 180 -9.09 17.52 9.34
CA LEU A 180 -7.87 17.67 10.11
C LEU A 180 -8.02 18.66 11.28
N SER A 181 -8.95 19.61 11.20
CA SER A 181 -9.28 20.52 12.31
C SER A 181 -10.02 19.83 13.46
N LEU A 182 -10.74 18.75 13.14
CA LEU A 182 -11.43 17.90 14.11
C LEU A 182 -10.50 16.87 14.75
N PHE A 183 -9.24 16.81 14.32
CA PHE A 183 -8.26 15.83 14.74
C PHE A 183 -7.66 16.20 16.11
N PRO A 184 -8.01 15.50 17.20
CA PRO A 184 -7.58 15.87 18.55
C PRO A 184 -6.22 15.25 18.95
N GLN A 185 -5.49 14.62 18.01
CA GLN A 185 -4.32 13.77 18.31
C GLN A 185 -3.02 14.19 17.61
N LYS A 186 -1.94 13.42 17.80
CA LYS A 186 -0.57 13.72 17.38
C LYS A 186 -0.46 13.85 15.85
N ALA A 187 -0.47 15.07 15.36
CA ALA A 187 -0.14 15.40 13.98
C ALA A 187 1.26 16.02 13.91
N SER A 188 2.12 15.48 13.06
CA SER A 188 3.41 16.06 12.71
C SER A 188 3.41 16.38 11.22
N LEU A 189 3.43 17.67 10.90
CA LEU A 189 3.58 18.16 9.54
C LEU A 189 4.91 18.88 9.41
N ASN A 190 5.78 18.41 8.52
CA ASN A 190 7.02 19.11 8.22
C ASN A 190 6.77 20.30 7.26
N LYS A 191 7.30 21.47 7.60
CA LYS A 191 6.91 22.81 7.09
C LYS A 191 7.51 23.22 5.74
N ASN A 192 8.19 22.34 5.00
CA ASN A 192 8.86 22.75 3.75
C ASN A 192 7.91 23.24 2.63
N SER A 193 6.59 23.17 2.84
CA SER A 193 5.55 23.86 2.06
C SER A 193 4.21 23.76 2.80
N ALA A 194 4.05 24.46 3.94
CA ALA A 194 2.82 24.36 4.75
C ALA A 194 1.57 24.76 3.94
N PRO A 195 0.63 23.84 3.67
CA PRO A 195 -0.59 24.13 2.91
C PRO A 195 -1.60 24.92 3.75
N LYS A 196 -2.50 25.68 3.12
CA LYS A 196 -3.60 26.36 3.82
C LYS A 196 -4.68 25.33 4.19
N ILE A 197 -5.35 25.49 5.33
CA ILE A 197 -6.56 24.70 5.64
C ILE A 197 -7.72 25.30 4.84
N ILE A 198 -8.48 24.49 4.09
CA ILE A 198 -9.74 24.96 3.49
C ILE A 198 -10.81 24.93 4.60
N ALA A 199 -11.39 26.09 4.88
CA ALA A 199 -12.49 26.26 5.83
C ALA A 199 -13.84 25.83 5.21
#